data_AF-A0A939P749-F1
#
_entry.id   AF-A0A939P749-F1
#
_cell.length_a   1.000
_cell.length_b   1.000
_cell.length_c   1.000
_cell.angle_alpha   90.00
_cell.angle_beta   90.00
_cell.angle_gamma   90.00
#
_symmetry.space_group_name_H-M   'P 1'
#
loop_
_entity.id
_entity.type
_entity.pdbx_description
1 polymer ?
#
loop_
_entity_poly.entity_id
_entity_poly.type
_entity_poly.pdbx_seq_one_letter_code
_entity_poly.pdbx_strand_id
1 'polypeptide(L)'
;MSTRVMRVFGGAAALAFVPTFIAAAPAMAKPCYGDCQPGVVRTAGVLKYDAPVGVDDQITIATNASGMTVTDPTATFTAGPGCTMVTPHQAQCSTSFSIAVRGLDGNDTITNATSLPSRLAGGTGNDKLVGGSGDDTLVGESGADVMQGGAGSDTVSYGGAATSVGVTADLDGATGDDGGSDDGPAGARDTIASDVENLEGTTANDVLIGNAGPNVISGGSNGDDQIQGMGGDDQLTAPGGGTINGGAGTDHCVSDIRLFGDNEKPDTFVACETTEVIRP
;
A
#
# COMPACT_ATOMS: atom_id res chain seq x y z
N MET A 1 31.58 -34.02 80.85
CA MET A 1 30.70 -35.01 80.18
C MET A 1 29.28 -34.45 80.18
N SER A 2 28.72 -34.25 78.97
CA SER A 2 27.28 -34.28 78.65
C SER A 2 26.35 -33.23 79.29
N THR A 3 25.41 -32.54 78.67
CA THR A 3 24.92 -32.21 77.31
C THR A 3 23.77 -31.21 77.59
N ARG A 4 23.35 -30.43 76.59
CA ARG A 4 22.02 -29.81 76.36
C ARG A 4 22.05 -28.27 76.36
N VAL A 5 21.39 -27.55 75.46
CA VAL A 5 20.59 -27.80 74.24
C VAL A 5 20.60 -26.44 73.53
N MET A 6 20.98 -26.38 72.25
CA MET A 6 20.88 -25.17 71.44
C MET A 6 19.50 -25.15 70.77
N ARG A 7 18.65 -24.21 71.17
CA ARG A 7 17.38 -23.92 70.47
C ARG A 7 17.67 -22.87 69.40
N VAL A 8 17.51 -23.25 68.15
CA VAL A 8 17.48 -22.32 67.01
C VAL A 8 16.06 -21.77 66.92
N PHE A 9 15.89 -20.46 67.13
CA PHE A 9 14.65 -19.75 66.84
C PHE A 9 14.71 -19.19 65.41
N GLY A 10 13.57 -19.26 64.73
CA GLY A 10 13.41 -19.10 63.29
C GLY A 10 13.87 -17.76 62.72
N GLY A 11 14.59 -17.84 61.59
CA GLY A 11 14.73 -16.74 60.66
C GLY A 11 13.48 -16.64 59.80
N ALA A 12 12.78 -15.51 59.88
CA ALA A 12 11.72 -15.15 58.95
C ALA A 12 12.38 -14.87 57.58
N ALA A 13 12.16 -15.76 56.61
CA ALA A 13 12.51 -15.49 55.22
C ALA A 13 11.46 -14.52 54.66
N ALA A 14 11.84 -13.26 54.50
CA ALA A 14 11.07 -12.29 53.74
C ALA A 14 11.11 -12.70 52.26
N LEU A 15 10.00 -13.22 51.73
CA LEU A 15 9.81 -13.35 50.29
C LEU A 15 9.73 -11.95 49.68
N ALA A 16 10.80 -11.51 49.02
CA ALA A 16 10.77 -10.35 48.15
C ALA A 16 9.96 -10.73 46.89
N PHE A 17 8.70 -10.30 46.83
CA PHE A 17 7.93 -10.27 45.58
C PHE A 17 8.57 -9.22 44.68
N VAL A 18 9.33 -9.66 43.68
CA VAL A 18 9.74 -8.80 42.57
C VAL A 18 8.55 -8.78 41.61
N PRO A 19 7.80 -7.66 41.46
CA PRO A 19 6.78 -7.60 40.45
C PRO A 19 7.46 -7.70 39.09
N THR A 20 7.22 -8.81 38.40
CA THR A 20 7.59 -8.95 36.99
C THR A 20 6.68 -7.99 36.24
N PHE A 21 7.18 -6.79 35.94
CA PHE A 21 6.59 -5.96 34.91
C PHE A 21 6.78 -6.71 33.60
N ILE A 22 5.77 -7.49 33.21
CA ILE A 22 5.57 -7.82 31.81
C ILE A 22 5.26 -6.47 31.18
N ALA A 23 6.29 -5.81 30.64
CA ALA A 23 6.07 -4.77 29.66
C ALA A 23 5.23 -5.43 28.57
N ALA A 24 3.95 -5.04 28.47
CA ALA A 24 3.18 -5.35 27.29
C ALA A 24 4.02 -4.82 26.13
N ALA A 25 4.46 -5.72 25.24
CA ALA A 25 4.98 -5.30 23.96
C ALA A 25 3.96 -4.31 23.38
N PRO A 26 4.40 -3.19 22.78
CA PRO A 26 3.46 -2.31 22.09
C PRO A 26 2.63 -3.21 21.17
N ALA A 27 1.31 -3.06 21.22
CA ALA A 27 0.43 -3.75 20.30
C ALA A 27 0.80 -3.25 18.90
N MET A 28 1.73 -3.93 18.23
CA MET A 28 1.94 -3.75 16.80
C MET A 28 0.58 -4.04 16.18
N ALA A 29 0.04 -3.06 15.46
CA ALA A 29 -1.19 -3.23 14.73
C ALA A 29 -1.10 -4.56 13.98
N LYS A 30 -2.11 -5.42 14.13
CA LYS A 30 -2.11 -6.74 13.50
C LYS A 30 -1.86 -6.50 12.00
N PRO A 31 -0.76 -6.99 11.40
CA PRO A 31 -0.33 -6.65 10.04
C PRO A 31 -1.29 -7.20 8.96
N CYS A 32 -2.46 -7.70 9.35
CA CYS A 32 -3.31 -8.54 8.55
C CYS A 32 -4.77 -8.26 8.91
N TYR A 33 -5.44 -7.51 8.04
CA TYR A 33 -6.84 -7.11 8.16
C TYR A 33 -7.72 -7.82 7.11
N GLY A 34 -9.02 -7.92 7.39
CA GLY A 34 -10.00 -8.47 6.44
C GLY A 34 -9.73 -9.93 6.06
N ASP A 35 -9.54 -10.17 4.77
CA ASP A 35 -9.39 -11.50 4.17
C ASP A 35 -7.94 -12.01 4.10
N CYS A 36 -7.01 -11.31 4.74
CA CYS A 36 -5.59 -11.65 4.79
C CYS A 36 -5.35 -13.00 5.48
N GLN A 37 -4.52 -13.84 4.83
CA GLN A 37 -4.12 -15.17 5.28
C GLN A 37 -2.61 -15.37 5.05
N PRO A 38 -1.74 -14.92 5.98
CA PRO A 38 -0.29 -14.96 5.81
C PRO A 38 0.22 -16.39 5.57
N GLY A 39 1.12 -16.54 4.60
CA GLY A 39 1.69 -17.82 4.19
C GLY A 39 0.72 -18.76 3.47
N VAL A 40 -0.38 -18.23 2.92
CA VAL A 40 -1.36 -19.02 2.16
C VAL A 40 -1.58 -18.44 0.76
N VAL A 41 -1.18 -19.20 -0.26
CA VAL A 41 -1.51 -18.92 -1.66
C VAL A 41 -2.82 -19.61 -2.05
N ARG A 42 -3.74 -18.89 -2.68
CA ARG A 42 -5.08 -19.40 -3.00
C ARG A 42 -5.65 -18.75 -4.25
N THR A 43 -6.56 -19.43 -4.94
CA THR A 43 -7.35 -18.85 -6.02
C THR A 43 -8.85 -18.99 -5.75
N ALA A 44 -9.58 -17.87 -5.85
CA ALA A 44 -11.04 -17.81 -5.74
C ALA A 44 -11.58 -16.75 -6.73
N GLY A 45 -11.26 -16.92 -8.01
CA GLY A 45 -11.47 -15.91 -9.07
C GLY A 45 -10.34 -14.88 -9.18
N VAL A 46 -9.71 -14.59 -8.03
CA VAL A 46 -8.47 -13.80 -7.90
C VAL A 46 -7.39 -14.70 -7.30
N LEU A 47 -6.16 -14.62 -7.81
CA LEU A 47 -5.00 -15.22 -7.15
C LEU A 47 -4.61 -14.33 -5.97
N LYS A 48 -4.62 -14.89 -4.77
CA LYS A 48 -4.24 -14.18 -3.55
C LYS A 48 -3.03 -14.83 -2.89
N TYR A 49 -2.05 -14.02 -2.53
CA TYR A 49 -0.95 -14.42 -1.67
C TYR A 49 -0.65 -13.31 -0.66
N ASP A 50 -0.68 -13.68 0.62
CA ASP A 50 -0.28 -12.79 1.70
C ASP A 50 1.02 -13.41 2.25
N ALA A 51 2.12 -12.67 2.20
CA ALA A 51 3.43 -13.20 2.53
C ALA A 51 3.56 -13.52 4.03
N PRO A 52 4.51 -14.37 4.45
CA PRO A 52 4.73 -14.66 5.86
C PRO A 52 5.36 -13.47 6.59
N VAL A 53 4.80 -13.12 7.74
CA VAL A 53 5.29 -11.98 8.53
C VAL A 53 6.76 -12.16 8.98
N GLY A 54 7.57 -11.12 8.85
CA GLY A 54 8.91 -10.97 9.41
C GLY A 54 10.04 -11.49 8.49
N VAL A 55 9.82 -11.52 7.18
CA VAL A 55 10.78 -11.97 6.17
C VAL A 55 10.84 -10.96 5.04
N ASP A 56 12.04 -10.63 4.56
CA ASP A 56 12.20 -9.89 3.29
C ASP A 56 11.88 -10.84 2.13
N ASP A 57 10.69 -10.72 1.55
CA ASP A 57 10.14 -11.69 0.62
C ASP A 57 10.48 -11.41 -0.85
N GLN A 58 10.65 -12.47 -1.64
CA GLN A 58 11.03 -12.39 -3.06
C GLN A 58 9.97 -13.07 -3.93
N ILE A 59 8.82 -12.43 -4.06
CA ILE A 59 7.60 -12.99 -4.63
C ILE A 59 7.58 -12.78 -6.14
N THR A 60 7.46 -13.87 -6.90
CA THR A 60 7.22 -13.83 -8.35
C THR A 60 5.95 -14.59 -8.72
N ILE A 61 5.06 -13.90 -9.42
CA ILE A 61 3.86 -14.47 -10.05
C ILE A 61 4.13 -14.60 -11.55
N ALA A 62 3.89 -15.77 -12.12
CA ALA A 62 4.08 -16.01 -13.55
C ALA A 62 3.00 -16.96 -14.10
N THR A 63 2.89 -17.03 -15.43
CA THR A 63 2.03 -18.02 -16.12
C THR A 63 2.86 -19.09 -16.80
N ASN A 64 2.34 -20.32 -16.84
CA ASN A 64 2.88 -21.42 -17.62
C ASN A 64 1.76 -22.23 -18.28
N ALA A 65 2.11 -23.33 -18.97
CA ALA A 65 1.13 -24.18 -19.65
C ALA A 65 0.08 -24.82 -18.72
N SER A 66 0.35 -24.87 -17.41
CA SER A 66 -0.51 -25.47 -16.39
C SER A 66 -1.32 -24.45 -15.59
N GLY A 67 -1.25 -23.15 -15.92
CA GLY A 67 -1.93 -22.07 -15.22
C GLY A 67 -0.96 -21.02 -14.69
N MET A 68 -1.03 -20.72 -13.40
CA MET A 68 -0.20 -19.72 -12.74
C MET A 68 0.78 -20.34 -11.75
N THR A 69 1.91 -19.70 -11.52
CA THR A 69 2.87 -20.07 -10.49
C THR A 69 3.12 -18.92 -9.54
N VAL A 70 3.20 -19.22 -8.26
CA VAL A 70 3.69 -18.31 -7.22
C VAL A 70 4.99 -18.90 -6.70
N THR A 71 6.06 -18.12 -6.74
CA THR A 71 7.38 -18.51 -6.26
C THR A 71 7.84 -17.50 -5.23
N ASP A 72 8.35 -18.00 -4.11
CA ASP A 72 8.93 -17.20 -3.05
C ASP A 72 10.08 -18.04 -2.45
N PRO A 73 11.35 -17.76 -2.83
CA PRO A 73 12.51 -18.52 -2.39
C PRO A 73 12.96 -18.16 -0.97
N THR A 74 12.44 -17.08 -0.39
CA THR A 74 12.83 -16.56 0.93
C THR A 74 11.93 -17.11 2.03
N ALA A 75 10.69 -17.48 1.71
CA ALA A 75 9.77 -18.07 2.68
C ALA A 75 9.13 -19.38 2.20
N THR A 76 8.61 -20.15 3.16
CA THR A 76 7.79 -21.33 2.88
C THR A 76 6.33 -21.00 3.10
N PHE A 77 5.46 -21.47 2.20
CA PHE A 77 4.03 -21.21 2.27
C PHE A 77 3.21 -22.46 1.95
N THR A 78 1.89 -22.34 2.13
CA THR A 78 0.95 -23.44 1.92
C THR A 78 -0.04 -23.11 0.80
N ALA A 79 -0.45 -24.13 0.06
CA ALA A 79 -1.46 -24.00 -0.96
C ALA A 79 -2.87 -24.16 -0.35
N GLY A 80 -3.68 -23.12 -0.50
CA GLY A 80 -5.12 -23.12 -0.29
C GLY A 80 -5.90 -23.57 -1.53
N PRO A 81 -7.23 -23.36 -1.54
CA PRO A 81 -8.09 -23.73 -2.66
C PRO A 81 -7.57 -23.24 -4.02
N GLY A 82 -7.64 -24.12 -5.02
CA GLY A 82 -7.21 -23.83 -6.40
C GLY A 82 -5.70 -23.70 -6.60
N CYS A 83 -4.90 -24.04 -5.58
CA CYS A 83 -3.45 -24.16 -5.70
C CYS A 83 -2.96 -25.52 -5.19
N THR A 84 -1.80 -25.94 -5.65
CA THR A 84 -1.07 -27.13 -5.20
C THR A 84 0.41 -26.79 -5.07
N MET A 85 1.06 -27.18 -3.97
CA MET A 85 2.50 -26.96 -3.81
C MET A 85 3.29 -27.85 -4.79
N VAL A 86 4.26 -27.25 -5.47
CA VAL A 86 5.28 -27.93 -6.30
C VAL A 86 6.52 -28.19 -5.45
N THR A 87 6.94 -27.18 -4.68
CA THR A 87 7.99 -27.25 -3.66
C THR A 87 7.53 -26.43 -2.43
N PRO A 88 8.25 -26.42 -1.30
CA PRO A 88 7.93 -25.52 -0.19
C PRO A 88 7.95 -24.02 -0.56
N HIS A 89 8.61 -23.66 -1.65
CA HIS A 89 8.84 -22.28 -2.13
C HIS A 89 8.07 -21.97 -3.43
N GLN A 90 7.24 -22.89 -3.90
CA GLN A 90 6.53 -22.72 -5.16
C GLN A 90 5.18 -23.44 -5.17
N ALA A 91 4.11 -22.74 -5.54
CA ALA A 91 2.81 -23.31 -5.85
C ALA A 91 2.44 -23.16 -7.31
N GLN A 92 1.73 -24.16 -7.83
CA GLN A 92 1.01 -24.11 -9.08
C GLN A 92 -0.47 -23.87 -8.77
N CYS A 93 -1.06 -22.86 -9.39
CA CYS A 93 -2.45 -22.45 -9.20
C CYS A 93 -3.23 -22.52 -10.51
N SER A 94 -4.55 -22.73 -10.40
CA SER A 94 -5.46 -22.55 -11.52
C SER A 94 -5.43 -21.11 -12.02
N THR A 95 -5.79 -20.91 -13.28
CA THR A 95 -5.89 -19.59 -13.91
C THR A 95 -6.85 -18.68 -13.12
N SER A 96 -6.45 -17.42 -12.96
CA SER A 96 -7.27 -16.35 -12.35
C SER A 96 -7.37 -15.18 -13.32
N PHE A 97 -8.27 -14.24 -13.03
CA PHE A 97 -8.46 -13.04 -13.86
C PHE A 97 -7.74 -11.81 -13.32
N SER A 98 -7.34 -11.84 -12.05
CA SER A 98 -6.52 -10.81 -11.42
C SER A 98 -5.68 -11.39 -10.30
N ILE A 99 -4.74 -10.60 -9.82
CA ILE A 99 -3.77 -10.94 -8.79
C ILE A 99 -3.93 -9.96 -7.62
N ALA A 100 -3.79 -10.45 -6.39
CA ALA A 100 -3.65 -9.61 -5.21
C ALA A 100 -2.54 -10.18 -4.32
N VAL A 101 -1.48 -9.42 -4.12
CA VAL A 101 -0.35 -9.82 -3.28
C VAL A 101 -0.12 -8.77 -2.19
N ARG A 102 0.19 -9.23 -0.98
CA ARG A 102 0.61 -8.39 0.14
C ARG A 102 1.92 -8.91 0.71
N GLY A 103 2.97 -8.08 0.76
CA GLY A 103 4.26 -8.37 1.40
C GLY A 103 4.17 -8.33 2.94
N LEU A 104 3.35 -7.42 3.45
CA LEU A 104 3.08 -7.18 4.88
C LEU A 104 4.22 -6.43 5.59
N ASP A 105 5.32 -7.09 5.93
CA ASP A 105 6.45 -6.47 6.63
C ASP A 105 7.78 -7.04 6.16
N GLY A 106 8.79 -6.18 6.07
CA GLY A 106 10.08 -6.54 5.47
C GLY A 106 10.37 -5.63 4.30
N ASN A 107 11.55 -5.78 3.71
CA ASN A 107 11.86 -5.14 2.43
C ASN A 107 11.60 -6.15 1.32
N ASP A 108 10.40 -6.10 0.77
CA ASP A 108 9.88 -7.10 -0.13
C ASP A 108 10.17 -6.75 -1.58
N THR A 109 10.21 -7.77 -2.43
CA THR A 109 10.20 -7.63 -3.88
C THR A 109 9.04 -8.45 -4.42
N ILE A 110 8.06 -7.76 -5.00
CA ILE A 110 6.86 -8.37 -5.55
C ILE A 110 6.86 -8.12 -7.06
N THR A 111 6.92 -9.19 -7.84
CA THR A 111 6.93 -9.14 -9.30
C THR A 111 5.75 -9.91 -9.90
N ASN A 112 4.86 -9.21 -10.58
CA ASN A 112 3.88 -9.82 -11.47
C ASN A 112 4.45 -9.90 -12.90
N ALA A 113 4.93 -11.09 -13.27
CA ALA A 113 5.45 -11.39 -14.61
C ALA A 113 4.34 -11.90 -15.55
N THR A 114 3.11 -11.42 -15.39
CA THR A 114 1.94 -11.78 -16.20
C THR A 114 1.38 -10.56 -16.93
N SER A 115 0.30 -10.77 -17.69
CA SER A 115 -0.50 -9.70 -18.30
C SER A 115 -1.86 -9.54 -17.63
N LEU A 116 -2.00 -10.05 -16.40
CA LEU A 116 -3.22 -9.90 -15.63
C LEU A 116 -3.12 -8.64 -14.77
N PRO A 117 -4.23 -7.91 -14.60
CA PRO A 117 -4.28 -6.81 -13.65
C PRO A 117 -4.01 -7.32 -12.24
N SER A 118 -3.25 -6.55 -11.47
CA SER A 118 -2.85 -6.90 -10.13
C SER A 118 -3.04 -5.76 -9.15
N ARG A 119 -3.24 -6.11 -7.89
CA ARG A 119 -3.07 -5.20 -6.76
C ARG A 119 -1.91 -5.69 -5.92
N LEU A 120 -0.80 -4.95 -5.92
CA LEU A 120 0.41 -5.29 -5.17
C LEU A 120 0.52 -4.33 -3.98
N ALA A 121 0.56 -4.87 -2.77
CA ALA A 121 0.86 -4.09 -1.57
C ALA A 121 2.22 -4.51 -1.02
N GLY A 122 3.12 -3.55 -0.83
CA GLY A 122 4.41 -3.76 -0.16
C GLY A 122 4.19 -4.05 1.31
N GLY A 123 3.81 -3.01 2.06
CA GLY A 123 3.55 -3.10 3.49
C GLY A 123 4.49 -2.20 4.27
N THR A 124 5.09 -2.69 5.34
CA THR A 124 6.08 -1.93 6.09
C THR A 124 7.49 -2.32 5.66
N GLY A 125 8.32 -1.34 5.30
CA GLY A 125 9.69 -1.53 4.86
C GLY A 125 9.89 -0.89 3.49
N ASN A 126 11.09 -1.02 2.92
CA ASN A 126 11.39 -0.43 1.63
C ASN A 126 11.19 -1.50 0.55
N ASP A 127 10.04 -1.45 -0.10
CA ASP A 127 9.56 -2.49 -0.99
C ASP A 127 9.84 -2.15 -2.45
N LYS A 128 9.86 -3.19 -3.28
CA LYS A 128 9.89 -3.07 -4.74
C LYS A 128 8.70 -3.78 -5.36
N LEU A 129 7.84 -3.02 -6.02
CA LEU A 129 6.64 -3.50 -6.68
C LEU A 129 6.77 -3.39 -8.20
N VAL A 130 6.52 -4.49 -8.91
CA VAL A 130 6.55 -4.55 -10.38
C VAL A 130 5.23 -5.12 -10.90
N GLY A 131 4.39 -4.27 -11.49
CA GLY A 131 3.02 -4.54 -11.94
C GLY A 131 2.94 -5.49 -13.13
N GLY A 132 3.75 -5.28 -14.17
CA GLY A 132 3.81 -6.19 -15.31
C GLY A 132 3.21 -5.59 -16.58
N SER A 133 2.23 -6.27 -17.19
CA SER A 133 1.62 -5.82 -18.46
C SER A 133 0.09 -5.67 -18.40
N GLY A 134 -0.50 -5.76 -17.21
CA GLY A 134 -1.93 -5.52 -16.98
C GLY A 134 -2.16 -4.09 -16.49
N ASP A 135 -3.41 -3.74 -16.21
CA ASP A 135 -3.70 -2.49 -15.50
C ASP A 135 -3.52 -2.75 -14.00
N ASP A 136 -2.41 -2.31 -13.44
CA ASP A 136 -1.96 -2.67 -12.10
C ASP A 136 -2.19 -1.54 -11.09
N THR A 137 -2.44 -1.91 -9.84
CA THR A 137 -2.52 -1.00 -8.69
C THR A 137 -1.40 -1.32 -7.72
N LEU A 138 -0.50 -0.37 -7.51
CA LEU A 138 0.68 -0.47 -6.65
C LEU A 138 0.46 0.34 -5.38
N VAL A 139 0.70 -0.28 -4.23
CA VAL A 139 0.51 0.34 -2.91
C VAL A 139 1.77 0.06 -2.10
N GLY A 140 2.66 1.05 -2.00
CA GLY A 140 3.89 0.93 -1.20
C GLY A 140 3.58 0.72 0.29
N GLU A 141 2.67 1.54 0.82
CA GLU A 141 2.32 1.68 2.23
C GLU A 141 3.35 2.48 3.04
N SER A 142 4.33 1.86 3.72
CA SER A 142 5.21 2.61 4.62
C SER A 142 6.67 2.23 4.46
N GLY A 143 7.49 3.20 4.13
CA GLY A 143 8.91 3.03 3.81
C GLY A 143 9.22 3.81 2.54
N ALA A 144 10.43 3.68 2.03
CA ALA A 144 10.78 4.27 0.74
C ALA A 144 10.70 3.18 -0.34
N ASP A 145 9.60 3.18 -1.08
CA ASP A 145 9.23 2.11 -1.99
C ASP A 145 9.61 2.43 -3.44
N VAL A 146 9.76 1.41 -4.27
CA VAL A 146 9.98 1.53 -5.70
C VAL A 146 8.84 0.87 -6.44
N MET A 147 8.05 1.67 -7.16
CA MET A 147 6.84 1.25 -7.83
C MET A 147 7.03 1.36 -9.35
N GLN A 148 6.94 0.22 -10.05
CA GLN A 148 7.06 0.11 -11.50
C GLN A 148 5.77 -0.48 -12.05
N GLY A 149 5.02 0.29 -12.84
CA GLY A 149 3.76 -0.16 -13.44
C GLY A 149 4.02 -1.22 -14.49
N GLY A 150 4.70 -0.80 -15.55
CA GLY A 150 5.09 -1.62 -16.66
C GLY A 150 4.30 -1.22 -17.91
N ALA A 151 3.53 -2.14 -18.48
CA ALA A 151 2.64 -1.81 -19.58
C ALA A 151 1.19 -1.94 -19.12
N GLY A 152 0.32 -1.05 -19.58
CA GLY A 152 -1.05 -1.00 -19.09
C GLY A 152 -1.40 0.42 -18.72
N SER A 153 -2.49 0.61 -18.00
CA SER A 153 -2.77 1.84 -17.28
C SER A 153 -2.61 1.58 -15.80
N ASP A 154 -1.47 2.01 -15.27
CA ASP A 154 -1.05 1.64 -13.93
C ASP A 154 -1.34 2.77 -12.93
N THR A 155 -1.67 2.39 -11.70
CA THR A 155 -2.06 3.32 -10.63
C THR A 155 -1.19 3.11 -9.41
N VAL A 156 -0.56 4.17 -8.92
CA VAL A 156 -0.03 4.20 -7.54
C VAL A 156 -1.13 4.73 -6.62
N SER A 157 -1.42 3.98 -5.55
CA SER A 157 -2.51 4.29 -4.62
C SER A 157 -2.02 4.42 -3.19
N TYR A 158 -2.32 5.57 -2.59
CA TYR A 158 -2.09 5.89 -1.19
C TYR A 158 -3.37 5.77 -0.35
N GLY A 159 -4.50 5.40 -0.94
CA GLY A 159 -5.80 5.28 -0.27
C GLY A 159 -5.87 4.18 0.79
N GLY A 160 -4.89 3.27 0.83
CA GLY A 160 -4.74 2.25 1.89
C GLY A 160 -4.12 2.78 3.17
N ALA A 161 -3.43 3.93 3.12
CA ALA A 161 -2.75 4.52 4.25
C ALA A 161 -3.79 5.28 5.10
N ALA A 162 -4.10 4.77 6.30
CA ALA A 162 -4.88 5.50 7.28
C ALA A 162 -4.04 6.61 7.94
N THR A 163 -3.54 7.53 7.11
CA THR A 163 -2.70 8.65 7.54
C THR A 163 -3.59 9.86 7.79
N SER A 164 -3.24 10.65 8.81
CA SER A 164 -3.82 11.97 9.03
C SER A 164 -3.05 13.07 8.28
N VAL A 165 -2.12 12.68 7.42
CA VAL A 165 -1.21 13.52 6.65
C VAL A 165 -1.36 13.09 5.20
N GLY A 166 -1.59 14.05 4.32
CA GLY A 166 -1.69 13.78 2.89
C GLY A 166 -0.32 13.65 2.24
N VAL A 167 -0.31 13.10 1.05
CA VAL A 167 0.89 12.81 0.27
C VAL A 167 1.20 13.94 -0.70
N THR A 168 2.46 14.08 -1.09
CA THR A 168 2.80 14.67 -2.37
C THR A 168 3.16 13.50 -3.29
N ALA A 169 2.65 13.48 -4.52
CA ALA A 169 2.88 12.42 -5.50
C ALA A 169 3.10 13.03 -6.88
N ASP A 170 4.15 12.63 -7.57
CA ASP A 170 4.51 13.14 -8.89
C ASP A 170 4.89 11.98 -9.83
N LEU A 171 4.34 11.99 -11.04
CA LEU A 171 4.58 10.99 -12.09
C LEU A 171 5.71 11.38 -13.07
N ASP A 172 6.62 12.28 -12.67
CA ASP A 172 7.76 12.70 -13.50
C ASP A 172 8.87 11.63 -13.67
N GLY A 173 8.79 10.54 -12.89
CA GLY A 173 9.74 9.43 -12.93
C GLY A 173 11.08 9.72 -12.24
N ALA A 174 11.20 10.81 -11.48
CA ALA A 174 12.39 11.13 -10.73
C ALA A 174 12.49 10.28 -9.46
N THR A 175 13.73 9.93 -9.10
CA THR A 175 14.00 9.06 -7.95
C THR A 175 13.81 9.81 -6.64
N GLY A 176 12.94 9.32 -5.76
CA GLY A 176 12.70 9.91 -4.43
C GLY A 176 12.14 11.33 -4.47
N ASP A 177 11.37 11.65 -5.52
CA ASP A 177 10.97 13.01 -5.87
C ASP A 177 9.46 13.27 -5.79
N ASP A 178 8.69 12.40 -5.15
CA ASP A 178 7.30 12.70 -4.81
C ASP A 178 7.16 13.73 -3.65
N GLY A 179 8.08 14.71 -3.56
CA GLY A 179 7.84 15.96 -2.84
C GLY A 179 8.54 16.14 -1.50
N GLY A 180 8.25 17.28 -0.85
CA GLY A 180 9.01 17.88 0.24
C GLY A 180 8.56 17.50 1.65
N SER A 181 7.53 16.67 1.81
CA SER A 181 6.95 16.31 3.10
C SER A 181 6.24 14.96 3.05
N ASP A 182 6.78 14.02 3.84
CA ASP A 182 6.18 12.84 4.46
C ASP A 182 4.99 12.16 3.74
N ASP A 183 5.30 11.32 2.76
CA ASP A 183 4.43 10.27 2.16
C ASP A 183 4.23 9.04 3.07
N GLY A 184 4.52 9.18 4.37
CA GLY A 184 4.60 8.11 5.34
C GLY A 184 5.21 8.64 6.64
N PRO A 185 5.83 7.80 7.49
CA PRO A 185 6.68 8.29 8.57
C PRO A 185 7.78 9.21 8.02
N ALA A 186 8.14 10.26 8.77
CA ALA A 186 8.97 11.33 8.23
C ALA A 186 10.23 10.88 7.47
N GLY A 187 10.35 11.27 6.20
CA GLY A 187 11.51 11.00 5.34
C GLY A 187 11.50 9.71 4.53
N ALA A 188 10.40 8.94 4.53
CA ALA A 188 10.07 8.08 3.40
C ALA A 188 9.88 8.97 2.14
N ARG A 189 10.24 8.44 0.97
CA ARG A 189 10.21 9.11 -0.34
C ARG A 189 10.12 8.01 -1.36
N ASP A 190 8.95 7.77 -1.92
CA ASP A 190 8.78 6.72 -2.90
C ASP A 190 9.43 7.09 -4.24
N THR A 191 9.73 6.07 -5.01
CA THR A 191 10.16 6.19 -6.40
C THR A 191 9.10 5.58 -7.28
N ILE A 192 8.29 6.44 -7.88
CA ILE A 192 7.33 6.07 -8.91
C ILE A 192 8.06 6.09 -10.25
N ALA A 193 8.06 4.97 -10.95
CA ALA A 193 8.64 4.92 -12.29
C ALA A 193 7.77 5.69 -13.29
N SER A 194 8.42 6.22 -14.33
CA SER A 194 7.78 7.01 -15.39
C SER A 194 6.75 6.24 -16.24
N ASP A 195 6.59 4.95 -15.99
CA ASP A 195 5.64 4.04 -16.65
C ASP A 195 4.36 3.84 -15.83
N VAL A 196 4.09 4.74 -14.88
CA VAL A 196 2.83 4.83 -14.15
C VAL A 196 2.05 6.04 -14.65
N GLU A 197 0.76 5.86 -14.94
CA GLU A 197 -0.10 6.90 -15.50
C GLU A 197 -1.07 7.52 -14.50
N ASN A 198 -1.35 6.87 -13.37
CA ASN A 198 -2.46 7.26 -12.49
C ASN A 198 -2.05 7.36 -11.03
N LEU A 199 -2.78 8.20 -10.29
CA LEU A 199 -2.58 8.42 -8.86
C LEU A 199 -3.91 8.36 -8.10
N GLU A 200 -3.89 7.74 -6.94
CA GLU A 200 -4.94 7.82 -5.93
C GLU A 200 -4.34 8.32 -4.61
N GLY A 201 -4.85 9.45 -4.11
CA GLY A 201 -4.47 10.08 -2.85
C GLY A 201 -5.01 9.36 -1.61
N THR A 202 -4.84 10.02 -0.47
CA THR A 202 -5.22 9.55 0.87
C THR A 202 -6.65 9.98 1.24
N THR A 203 -6.89 10.27 2.52
CA THR A 203 -8.14 10.91 3.00
C THR A 203 -7.87 12.30 3.58
N ALA A 204 -6.62 12.75 3.48
CA ALA A 204 -6.13 14.03 3.93
C ALA A 204 -5.77 14.87 2.69
N ASN A 205 -5.36 16.13 2.90
CA ASN A 205 -5.06 17.05 1.82
C ASN A 205 -3.79 16.62 1.08
N ASP A 206 -3.94 16.19 -0.17
CA ASP A 206 -2.83 15.71 -0.99
C ASP A 206 -2.35 16.75 -2.03
N VAL A 207 -1.17 16.51 -2.59
CA VAL A 207 -0.64 17.19 -3.77
C VAL A 207 -0.33 16.13 -4.82
N LEU A 208 -1.14 16.03 -5.86
CA LEU A 208 -1.03 14.97 -6.87
C LEU A 208 -0.73 15.58 -8.24
N ILE A 209 0.38 15.15 -8.85
CA ILE A 209 0.88 15.70 -10.10
C ILE A 209 0.98 14.55 -11.12
N GLY A 210 0.21 14.68 -12.20
CA GLY A 210 0.23 13.80 -13.36
C GLY A 210 1.47 13.97 -14.23
N ASN A 211 1.47 13.30 -15.37
CA ASN A 211 2.55 13.37 -16.34
C ASN A 211 2.07 14.03 -17.65
N ALA A 212 2.83 13.91 -18.74
CA ALA A 212 2.46 14.53 -20.01
C ALA A 212 1.49 13.68 -20.87
N GLY A 213 1.08 12.51 -20.36
CA GLY A 213 0.10 11.62 -20.97
C GLY A 213 -1.25 11.68 -20.24
N PRO A 214 -2.29 11.00 -20.75
CA PRO A 214 -3.61 11.01 -20.12
C PRO A 214 -3.56 10.36 -18.74
N ASN A 215 -4.01 11.07 -17.71
CA ASN A 215 -4.01 10.59 -16.33
C ASN A 215 -5.44 10.46 -15.78
N VAL A 216 -5.63 9.46 -14.92
CA VAL A 216 -6.79 9.36 -14.02
C VAL A 216 -6.27 9.60 -12.60
N ILE A 217 -6.62 10.76 -12.04
CA ILE A 217 -6.14 11.16 -10.70
C ILE A 217 -7.32 11.36 -9.77
N SER A 218 -7.26 10.72 -8.61
CA SER A 218 -8.23 10.87 -7.53
C SER A 218 -7.55 11.40 -6.27
N GLY A 219 -8.05 12.47 -5.68
CA GLY A 219 -7.66 12.96 -4.35
C GLY A 219 -8.06 12.03 -3.19
N GLY A 220 -8.72 10.92 -3.50
CA GLY A 220 -9.21 9.97 -2.50
C GLY A 220 -10.64 10.26 -2.08
N SER A 221 -10.97 10.15 -0.80
CA SER A 221 -12.38 10.22 -0.34
C SER A 221 -12.77 11.51 0.40
N ASN A 222 -11.78 12.30 0.78
CA ASN A 222 -11.91 13.59 1.45
C ASN A 222 -10.55 14.29 1.42
N GLY A 223 -10.50 15.56 1.79
CA GLY A 223 -9.29 16.38 1.72
C GLY A 223 -9.52 17.61 0.86
N ASP A 224 -8.80 18.69 1.15
CA ASP A 224 -8.65 19.82 0.23
C ASP A 224 -7.39 19.60 -0.60
N ASP A 225 -7.52 18.95 -1.75
CA ASP A 225 -6.38 18.46 -2.55
C ASP A 225 -5.85 19.50 -3.53
N GLN A 226 -4.61 19.34 -3.96
CA GLN A 226 -4.02 20.06 -5.10
C GLN A 226 -3.71 19.05 -6.19
N ILE A 227 -4.53 19.01 -7.24
CA ILE A 227 -4.38 18.07 -8.34
C ILE A 227 -3.94 18.83 -9.60
N GLN A 228 -2.90 18.34 -10.27
CA GLN A 228 -2.42 18.87 -11.54
C GLN A 228 -2.29 17.75 -12.58
N GLY A 229 -3.07 17.78 -13.65
CA GLY A 229 -3.01 16.79 -14.75
C GLY A 229 -1.80 16.98 -15.68
N MET A 230 -1.26 18.20 -15.74
CA MET A 230 -0.11 18.58 -16.58
C MET A 230 -0.46 18.62 -18.07
N GLY A 231 -0.43 17.51 -18.78
CA GLY A 231 -0.86 17.48 -20.18
C GLY A 231 -1.32 16.11 -20.60
N GLY A 232 -2.14 16.03 -21.64
CA GLY A 232 -2.95 14.83 -21.87
C GLY A 232 -4.43 15.19 -21.68
N ASP A 233 -5.31 14.26 -22.01
CA ASP A 233 -6.74 14.43 -21.74
C ASP A 233 -7.05 13.73 -20.41
N ASP A 234 -7.22 14.51 -19.35
CA ASP A 234 -7.19 13.99 -17.98
C ASP A 234 -8.58 13.78 -17.36
N GLN A 235 -8.67 12.83 -16.42
CA GLN A 235 -9.83 12.63 -15.55
C GLN A 235 -9.41 12.87 -14.10
N LEU A 236 -9.77 14.03 -13.56
CA LEU A 236 -9.31 14.52 -12.26
C LEU A 236 -10.49 14.61 -11.29
N THR A 237 -10.40 13.92 -10.15
CA THR A 237 -11.45 13.92 -9.13
C THR A 237 -10.85 14.35 -7.79
N ALA A 238 -11.43 15.35 -7.12
CA ALA A 238 -11.04 15.74 -5.75
C ALA A 238 -12.28 15.69 -4.84
N PRO A 239 -12.65 14.52 -4.28
CA PRO A 239 -13.71 14.43 -3.29
C PRO A 239 -13.24 15.06 -1.98
N GLY A 240 -13.98 16.04 -1.47
CA GLY A 240 -13.53 16.97 -0.44
C GLY A 240 -13.20 18.35 -1.02
N GLY A 241 -12.78 18.44 -2.28
CA GLY A 241 -12.55 19.71 -2.96
C GLY A 241 -11.08 20.13 -2.99
N GLY A 242 -10.83 21.43 -3.13
CA GLY A 242 -9.48 21.99 -3.26
C GLY A 242 -9.20 22.63 -4.63
N THR A 243 -8.00 22.46 -5.16
CA THR A 243 -7.58 23.00 -6.47
C THR A 243 -7.38 21.87 -7.45
N ILE A 244 -8.05 21.92 -8.60
CA ILE A 244 -7.84 21.02 -9.72
C ILE A 244 -7.38 21.84 -10.93
N ASN A 245 -6.24 21.50 -11.50
CA ASN A 245 -5.71 22.09 -12.71
C ASN A 245 -5.52 20.99 -13.77
N GLY A 246 -6.39 20.95 -14.78
CA GLY A 246 -6.29 19.98 -15.89
C GLY A 246 -4.96 20.10 -16.61
N GLY A 247 -4.67 21.31 -17.10
CA GLY A 247 -3.40 21.61 -17.74
C GLY A 247 -3.60 21.72 -19.24
N ALA A 248 -2.86 20.93 -20.02
CA ALA A 248 -2.91 20.97 -21.47
C ALA A 248 -3.61 19.74 -22.06
N GLY A 249 -4.85 19.91 -22.51
CA GLY A 249 -5.59 18.88 -23.22
C GLY A 249 -7.08 19.13 -23.10
N THR A 250 -7.88 18.07 -23.15
CA THR A 250 -9.31 18.10 -22.83
C THR A 250 -9.56 17.37 -21.52
N ASP A 251 -9.76 18.14 -20.46
CA ASP A 251 -9.76 17.66 -19.09
C ASP A 251 -11.16 17.62 -18.50
N HIS A 252 -11.45 16.53 -17.80
CA HIS A 252 -12.67 16.32 -17.03
C HIS A 252 -12.36 16.39 -15.54
N CYS A 253 -12.85 17.44 -14.90
CA CYS A 253 -12.61 17.70 -13.48
C CYS A 253 -13.89 17.53 -12.68
N VAL A 254 -13.82 16.78 -11.58
CA VAL A 254 -14.95 16.47 -10.71
C VAL A 254 -14.60 16.83 -9.26
N SER A 255 -15.46 17.59 -8.59
CA SER A 255 -15.38 17.77 -7.12
C SER A 255 -16.77 17.93 -6.51
N ASP A 256 -16.88 17.80 -5.20
CA ASP A 256 -18.07 18.18 -4.45
C ASP A 256 -18.03 19.68 -4.12
N ILE A 257 -18.66 20.52 -4.95
CA ILE A 257 -18.65 21.96 -4.68
C ILE A 257 -19.28 22.24 -3.30
N ARG A 258 -18.46 22.73 -2.38
CA ARG A 258 -18.93 23.26 -1.10
C ARG A 258 -19.67 24.58 -1.39
N LEU A 259 -21.00 24.53 -1.35
CA LEU A 259 -21.86 25.70 -1.61
C LEU A 259 -21.78 26.65 -0.41
N PHE A 260 -21.05 27.75 -0.56
CA PHE A 260 -21.00 28.93 0.33
C PHE A 260 -21.90 28.82 1.58
N GLY A 261 -21.40 28.21 2.66
CA GLY A 261 -22.23 27.95 3.85
C GLY A 261 -21.54 27.18 4.98
N ASP A 262 -20.55 26.35 4.66
CA ASP A 262 -19.47 25.97 5.57
C ASP A 262 -18.40 27.06 5.54
N ASN A 263 -17.60 27.22 6.59
CA ASN A 263 -16.54 28.23 6.63
C ASN A 263 -15.28 27.77 5.84
N GLU A 264 -15.47 26.98 4.79
CA GLU A 264 -14.40 26.34 4.01
C GLU A 264 -14.28 27.02 2.64
N LYS A 265 -13.06 26.98 2.07
CA LYS A 265 -12.76 27.73 0.85
C LYS A 265 -13.47 27.08 -0.34
N PRO A 266 -14.00 27.86 -1.30
CA PRO A 266 -14.58 27.29 -2.50
C PRO A 266 -13.51 26.60 -3.36
N ASP A 267 -13.92 25.52 -4.03
CA ASP A 267 -13.04 24.78 -4.94
C ASP A 267 -12.62 25.62 -6.14
N THR A 268 -11.41 25.36 -6.62
CA THR A 268 -10.78 26.07 -7.73
C THR A 268 -10.50 25.12 -8.88
N PHE A 269 -11.12 25.38 -10.03
CA PHE A 269 -10.85 24.66 -11.27
C PHE A 269 -10.06 25.55 -12.24
N VAL A 270 -8.98 25.02 -12.80
CA VAL A 270 -8.13 25.67 -13.79
C VAL A 270 -7.98 24.72 -14.97
N ALA A 271 -8.10 25.25 -16.20
CA ALA A 271 -7.93 24.46 -17.43
C ALA A 271 -8.72 23.14 -17.41
N CYS A 272 -10.00 23.21 -17.03
CA CYS A 272 -10.93 22.08 -17.07
C CYS A 272 -12.00 22.37 -18.13
N GLU A 273 -12.02 21.59 -19.20
CA GLU A 273 -13.00 21.70 -20.28
C GLU A 273 -14.39 21.28 -19.81
N THR A 274 -14.44 20.27 -18.95
CA THR A 274 -15.67 19.78 -18.34
C THR A 274 -15.53 19.79 -16.82
N THR A 275 -16.52 20.37 -16.16
CA THR A 275 -16.59 20.39 -14.69
C THR A 275 -17.89 19.73 -14.25
N GLU A 276 -17.77 18.62 -13.52
CA GLU A 276 -18.89 17.99 -12.84
C GLU A 276 -18.84 18.32 -11.35
N VAL A 277 -19.97 18.78 -10.85
CA VAL A 277 -20.13 19.15 -9.45
C VAL A 277 -21.15 18.21 -8.84
N ILE A 278 -20.69 17.33 -7.97
CA ILE A 278 -21.55 16.38 -7.28
C ILE A 278 -22.04 17.06 -6.00
N ARG A 279 -23.34 17.38 -5.94
CA ARG A 279 -23.96 17.94 -4.72
C ARG A 279 -24.39 16.77 -3.81
N PRO A 280 -24.12 16.84 -2.49
CA PRO A 280 -24.65 15.87 -1.55
C PRO A 280 -26.18 15.87 -1.45
#